data_AF-A0A9P6WX65-F1
#
_entry.id   AF-A0A9P6WX65-F1
#
_cell.length_a   1.000
_cell.length_b   1.000
_cell.length_c   1.000
_cell.angle_alpha   90.00
_cell.angle_beta   90.00
_cell.angle_gamma   90.00
#
_symmetry.space_group_name_H-M   'P 1'
#
loop_
_entity.id
_entity.type
_entity.pdbx_description
1 polymer ?
#
loop_
_entity_poly.entity_id
_entity_poly.type
_entity_poly.pdbx_seq_one_letter_code
_entity_poly.pdbx_strand_id
1 'polypeptide(L)'
;MISLRRLSIKGRGLVANSLILSRIWYATRILAPPATFFQRATTILSSFLSQNKFPRVSFATCQRPLREGGLGVLSPAAQHAALQLRWVQPLLLSYRVATQQSSFVLPVPRYCLQEYSQCPSPLLPLLFPERRTPVVKALSCFKSFFRTVDSLQLDINWSDINVSLVAELPLTRVCPVVEQ
;
A
#
# COMPACT_ATOMS: atom_id res chain seq x y z
N MET A 1 -10.94 -30.56 -5.33
CA MET A 1 -12.37 -30.70 -5.69
C MET A 1 -13.05 -29.34 -6.00
N ILE A 2 -12.59 -28.56 -6.98
CA ILE A 2 -13.32 -27.34 -7.44
C ILE A 2 -13.46 -27.29 -8.99
N SER A 3 -12.86 -28.25 -9.70
CA SER A 3 -12.79 -28.28 -11.17
C SER A 3 -14.15 -28.54 -11.87
N LEU A 4 -15.16 -29.06 -11.16
CA LEU A 4 -16.41 -29.55 -11.77
C LEU A 4 -17.59 -28.56 -11.81
N ARG A 5 -17.50 -27.36 -11.22
CA ARG A 5 -18.64 -26.42 -11.23
C ARG A 5 -18.49 -25.42 -12.38
N ARG A 6 -19.35 -25.53 -13.40
CA ARG A 6 -19.58 -24.47 -14.40
C ARG A 6 -20.14 -23.23 -13.68
N LEU A 7 -19.26 -22.45 -13.06
CA LEU A 7 -19.62 -21.26 -12.30
C LEU A 7 -20.05 -20.14 -13.25
N SER A 8 -21.10 -19.42 -12.86
CA SER A 8 -21.47 -18.16 -13.49
C SER A 8 -20.34 -17.12 -13.30
N ILE A 9 -20.33 -16.08 -14.13
CA ILE A 9 -19.31 -15.02 -14.02
C ILE A 9 -19.34 -14.34 -12.64
N LYS A 10 -20.54 -14.16 -12.08
CA LYS A 10 -20.77 -13.69 -10.71
C LYS A 10 -20.21 -14.67 -9.68
N GLY A 11 -20.46 -15.97 -9.85
CA GLY A 11 -19.92 -17.02 -8.97
C GLY A 11 -18.39 -17.08 -8.98
N ARG A 12 -17.76 -16.83 -10.14
CA ARG A 12 -16.31 -16.71 -10.24
C ARG A 12 -15.77 -15.47 -9.55
N GLY A 13 -16.43 -14.31 -9.69
CA GLY A 13 -16.08 -13.11 -8.94
C GLY A 13 -16.08 -13.36 -7.42
N LEU A 14 -17.10 -14.06 -6.92
CA LEU A 14 -17.19 -14.44 -5.51
C LEU A 14 -16.06 -15.39 -5.10
N VAL A 15 -15.78 -16.44 -5.88
CA VAL A 15 -14.67 -17.38 -5.60
C VAL A 15 -13.31 -16.67 -5.64
N ALA A 16 -13.11 -15.75 -6.58
CA ALA A 16 -11.89 -14.96 -6.68
C ALA A 16 -11.67 -14.14 -5.41
N ASN A 17 -12.68 -13.39 -4.95
CA ASN A 17 -12.59 -12.58 -3.73
C ASN A 17 -12.45 -13.42 -2.45
N SER A 18 -13.25 -14.47 -2.29
CA SER A 18 -13.35 -15.20 -1.03
C SER A 18 -12.27 -16.28 -0.84
N LEU A 19 -11.76 -16.90 -1.91
CA LEU A 19 -10.82 -18.02 -1.81
C LEU A 19 -9.42 -17.69 -2.33
N ILE A 20 -9.32 -17.13 -3.54
CA ILE A 20 -8.02 -16.86 -4.16
C ILE A 20 -7.37 -15.67 -3.46
N LEU A 21 -8.10 -14.55 -3.42
CA LEU A 21 -7.61 -13.29 -2.87
C LEU A 21 -7.41 -13.37 -1.36
N SER A 22 -8.27 -14.05 -0.60
CA SER A 22 -8.10 -14.23 0.85
C SER A 22 -6.77 -14.88 1.23
N ARG A 23 -6.33 -15.89 0.47
CA ARG A 23 -5.02 -16.53 0.64
C ARG A 23 -3.87 -15.58 0.30
N ILE A 24 -4.01 -14.79 -0.76
CA ILE A 24 -3.02 -13.77 -1.13
C ILE A 24 -2.92 -12.71 -0.03
N TRP A 25 -4.03 -12.24 0.53
CA TRP A 25 -4.03 -11.25 1.61
C TRP A 25 -3.33 -11.75 2.87
N TYR A 26 -3.56 -13.01 3.24
CA TYR A 26 -2.90 -13.62 4.38
C TYR A 26 -1.38 -13.57 4.26
N ALA A 27 -0.84 -13.97 3.11
CA ALA A 27 0.60 -13.95 2.85
C ALA A 27 1.16 -12.52 2.72
N THR A 28 0.49 -11.67 1.93
CA THR A 28 0.95 -10.30 1.61
C THR A 28 0.74 -9.28 2.73
N ARG A 29 0.07 -9.67 3.81
CA ARG A 29 0.00 -8.87 5.02
C ARG A 29 1.35 -8.78 5.73
N ILE A 30 2.16 -9.84 5.65
CA ILE A 30 3.48 -9.94 6.30
C ILE A 30 4.60 -9.72 5.27
N LEU A 31 4.45 -10.30 4.09
CA LEU A 31 5.43 -10.20 3.02
C LEU A 31 5.24 -8.92 2.21
N ALA A 32 6.36 -8.33 1.78
CA ALA A 32 6.41 -7.23 0.81
C ALA A 32 6.86 -7.77 -0.57
N PRO A 33 5.96 -8.42 -1.34
CA PRO A 33 6.36 -9.01 -2.61
C PRO A 33 6.63 -7.93 -3.68
N PRO A 34 7.42 -8.25 -4.71
CA PRO A 34 7.70 -7.33 -5.80
C PRO A 34 6.45 -7.02 -6.64
N ALA A 35 6.48 -5.92 -7.40
CA ALA A 35 5.36 -5.53 -8.27
C ALA A 35 4.98 -6.61 -9.30
N THR A 36 5.98 -7.38 -9.76
CA THR A 36 5.80 -8.50 -10.69
C THR A 36 4.89 -9.59 -10.13
N PHE A 37 4.87 -9.79 -8.80
CA PHE A 37 3.95 -10.72 -8.16
C PHE A 37 2.50 -10.28 -8.34
N PHE A 38 2.19 -9.00 -8.10
CA PHE A 38 0.83 -8.47 -8.27
C PHE A 38 0.38 -8.46 -9.72
N GLN A 39 1.29 -8.22 -10.66
CA GLN A 39 1.01 -8.34 -12.10
C GLN A 39 0.63 -9.78 -12.45
N ARG A 40 1.42 -10.76 -12.02
CA ARG A 40 1.10 -12.19 -12.23
C ARG A 40 -0.22 -12.60 -11.57
N ALA A 41 -0.47 -12.15 -10.34
CA ALA A 41 -1.73 -12.40 -9.65
C ALA A 41 -2.93 -11.82 -10.42
N THR A 42 -2.79 -10.60 -10.95
CA THR A 42 -3.82 -9.95 -11.77
C THR A 42 -4.08 -10.71 -13.06
N THR A 43 -3.02 -11.19 -13.74
CA THR A 43 -3.15 -12.02 -14.94
C THR A 43 -3.89 -13.33 -14.66
N ILE A 44 -3.56 -14.01 -13.56
CA ILE A 44 -4.24 -15.26 -13.14
C ILE A 44 -5.70 -15.00 -12.79
N LEU A 45 -5.99 -13.91 -12.08
CA LEU A 45 -7.38 -13.53 -11.77
C LEU A 45 -8.15 -13.20 -13.04
N SER A 46 -7.56 -12.43 -13.95
CA SER A 46 -8.17 -12.09 -15.23
C SER A 46 -8.48 -13.34 -16.05
N SER A 47 -7.53 -14.28 -16.15
CA SER A 47 -7.72 -15.52 -16.91
C SER A 47 -8.79 -16.42 -16.28
N PHE A 48 -8.82 -16.52 -14.95
CA PHE A 48 -9.86 -17.25 -14.21
C PHE A 48 -11.25 -16.65 -14.44
N LEU A 49 -11.39 -15.33 -14.37
CA LEU A 49 -12.66 -14.65 -14.61
C LEU A 49 -13.13 -14.83 -16.05
N SER A 50 -12.23 -14.68 -17.03
CA SER A 50 -12.53 -14.78 -18.46
C SER A 50 -12.57 -16.20 -19.02
N GLN A 51 -12.35 -17.24 -18.19
CA GLN A 51 -12.22 -18.63 -18.67
C GLN A 51 -13.47 -19.07 -19.46
N ASN A 52 -13.31 -19.46 -20.73
CA ASN A 52 -14.40 -19.90 -21.62
C ASN A 52 -15.54 -18.87 -21.78
N LYS A 53 -15.23 -17.56 -21.73
CA LYS A 53 -16.18 -16.47 -21.98
C LYS A 53 -15.67 -15.56 -23.08
N PHE A 54 -16.56 -15.25 -24.03
CA PHE A 54 -16.37 -14.27 -25.09
C PHE A 54 -17.58 -13.31 -25.08
N PRO A 55 -17.39 -11.99 -25.22
CA PRO A 55 -16.12 -11.27 -25.33
C PRO A 55 -15.32 -11.26 -24.00
N ARG A 56 -14.01 -11.01 -24.09
CA ARG A 56 -13.15 -10.88 -22.91
C ARG A 56 -13.43 -9.53 -22.23
N VAL A 57 -13.79 -9.59 -20.96
CA VAL A 57 -14.02 -8.42 -20.13
C VAL A 57 -12.68 -7.95 -19.55
N SER A 58 -12.42 -6.64 -19.60
CA SER A 58 -11.20 -6.07 -19.00
C SER A 58 -11.19 -6.29 -17.49
N PHE A 59 -10.01 -6.47 -16.90
CA PHE A 59 -9.92 -6.60 -15.43
C PHE A 59 -10.45 -5.36 -14.71
N ALA A 60 -10.22 -4.17 -15.26
CA ALA A 60 -10.75 -2.91 -14.73
C ALA A 60 -12.29 -2.90 -14.67
N THR A 61 -12.96 -3.47 -15.66
CA THR A 61 -14.43 -3.62 -15.64
C THR A 61 -14.87 -4.60 -14.54
N CYS A 62 -14.14 -5.69 -14.32
CA CYS A 62 -14.42 -6.65 -13.24
C CYS A 62 -14.24 -6.04 -11.84
N GLN A 63 -13.38 -5.03 -11.70
CA GLN A 63 -13.14 -4.36 -10.42
C GLN A 63 -14.28 -3.40 -10.01
N ARG A 64 -15.11 -2.97 -10.96
CA ARG A 64 -16.20 -2.04 -10.68
C ARG A 64 -17.19 -2.64 -9.66
N PRO A 65 -17.87 -1.80 -8.87
CA PRO A 65 -18.91 -2.24 -7.95
C PRO A 65 -19.99 -3.05 -8.66
N LEU A 66 -20.64 -3.97 -7.93
CA LEU A 66 -21.77 -4.73 -8.46
C LEU A 66 -22.93 -3.82 -8.92
N ARG A 67 -23.09 -2.66 -8.28
CA ARG A 67 -24.11 -1.65 -8.63
C ARG A 67 -23.88 -1.03 -10.01
N GLU A 68 -22.63 -1.02 -10.49
CA GLU A 68 -22.23 -0.48 -11.80
C GLU A 68 -22.07 -1.59 -12.87
N GLY A 69 -22.58 -2.79 -12.59
CA GLY A 69 -22.44 -3.95 -13.49
C GLY A 69 -21.06 -4.61 -13.46
N GLY A 70 -20.19 -4.26 -12.52
CA GLY A 70 -18.92 -4.94 -12.29
C GLY A 70 -19.05 -6.19 -11.41
N LEU A 71 -17.92 -6.81 -11.10
CA LEU A 71 -17.85 -8.01 -10.25
C LEU A 71 -17.37 -7.71 -8.83
N GLY A 72 -16.98 -6.46 -8.54
CA GLY A 72 -16.42 -6.05 -7.25
C GLY A 72 -15.12 -6.78 -6.89
N VAL A 73 -14.34 -7.19 -7.89
CA VAL A 73 -13.08 -7.90 -7.65
C VAL A 73 -12.02 -6.91 -7.16
N LEU A 74 -11.34 -7.22 -6.06
CA LEU A 74 -10.33 -6.32 -5.50
C LEU A 74 -9.03 -6.36 -6.31
N SER A 75 -8.40 -5.18 -6.47
CA SER A 75 -7.04 -5.08 -7.03
C SER A 75 -6.01 -5.67 -6.06
N PRO A 76 -5.18 -6.65 -6.46
CA PRO A 76 -4.07 -7.16 -5.66
C PRO A 76 -3.15 -6.06 -5.12
N ALA A 77 -2.80 -5.10 -5.95
CA ALA A 77 -1.89 -4.02 -5.58
C ALA A 77 -2.53 -3.02 -4.62
N ALA A 78 -3.77 -2.57 -4.90
CA ALA A 78 -4.45 -1.59 -4.05
C ALA A 78 -4.78 -2.18 -2.67
N GLN A 79 -5.23 -3.43 -2.63
CA GLN A 79 -5.49 -4.10 -1.37
C GLN A 79 -4.21 -4.34 -0.56
N HIS A 80 -3.08 -4.64 -1.22
CA HIS A 80 -1.81 -4.73 -0.52
C HIS A 80 -1.44 -3.39 0.13
N ALA A 81 -1.52 -2.27 -0.59
CA ALA A 81 -1.29 -0.95 0.00
C ALA A 81 -2.23 -0.70 1.19
N ALA A 82 -3.53 -1.03 1.07
CA ALA A 82 -4.48 -0.92 2.18
C ALA A 82 -4.12 -1.79 3.39
N LEU A 83 -3.60 -3.02 3.17
CA LEU A 83 -3.13 -3.88 4.26
C LEU A 83 -1.88 -3.33 4.93
N GLN A 84 -0.98 -2.72 4.16
CA GLN A 84 0.26 -2.13 4.66
C GLN A 84 0.00 -0.82 5.40
N LEU A 85 -1.10 -0.12 5.08
CA LEU A 85 -1.55 1.05 5.83
C LEU A 85 -1.74 0.75 7.31
N ARG A 86 -2.13 -0.48 7.69
CA ARG A 86 -2.21 -0.89 9.09
C ARG A 86 -0.90 -0.74 9.86
N TRP A 87 0.24 -0.95 9.20
CA TRP A 87 1.57 -0.84 9.81
C TRP A 87 2.12 0.59 9.73
N VAL A 88 1.79 1.30 8.65
CA VAL A 88 2.20 2.68 8.41
C VAL A 88 1.43 3.68 9.28
N GLN A 89 0.13 3.47 9.46
CA GLN A 89 -0.75 4.39 10.16
C GLN A 89 -0.29 4.70 11.60
N PRO A 90 0.13 3.73 12.43
CA PRO A 90 0.72 4.04 13.72
C PRO A 90 2.01 4.86 13.59
N LEU A 91 2.87 4.57 12.60
CA LEU A 91 4.09 5.37 12.40
C LEU A 91 3.76 6.83 12.04
N LEU A 92 2.65 7.08 11.34
CA LEU A 92 2.16 8.42 11.00
C LEU A 92 1.46 9.11 12.18
N LEU A 93 0.60 8.40 12.91
CA LEU A 93 -0.30 8.98 13.93
C LEU A 93 0.29 8.97 15.35
N SER A 94 1.23 8.08 15.67
CA SER A 94 1.89 7.99 16.98
C SER A 94 2.80 9.20 17.28
N TYR A 95 2.90 10.16 16.36
CA TYR A 95 3.46 11.49 16.67
C TYR A 95 2.48 12.39 17.43
N ARG A 96 1.16 12.25 17.21
CA ARG A 96 0.13 13.07 17.91
C ARG A 96 -0.60 12.34 19.03
N VAL A 97 -0.69 11.00 18.97
CA VAL A 97 -1.52 10.23 19.89
C VAL A 97 -0.68 9.16 20.60
N ALA A 98 -0.18 9.51 21.78
CA ALA A 98 0.50 8.62 22.71
C ALA A 98 -0.47 7.72 23.51
N THR A 99 -1.66 7.42 23.00
CA THR A 99 -2.66 6.63 23.74
C THR A 99 -2.83 5.24 23.13
N GLN A 100 -2.21 4.29 23.82
CA GLN A 100 -2.89 3.09 24.33
C GLN A 100 -3.06 1.88 23.39
N GLN A 101 -2.09 1.62 22.53
CA GLN A 101 -1.82 0.26 22.01
C GLN A 101 -0.35 0.16 21.57
N SER A 102 0.54 0.03 22.54
CA SER A 102 1.96 -0.25 22.31
C SER A 102 2.12 -1.66 21.72
N SER A 103 1.91 -1.80 20.42
CA SER A 103 2.38 -2.98 19.72
C SER A 103 3.91 -3.01 19.84
N PHE A 104 4.45 -4.08 20.42
CA PHE A 104 5.90 -4.30 20.53
C PHE A 104 6.63 -4.26 19.18
N VAL A 105 5.88 -4.37 18.07
CA VAL A 105 6.42 -4.38 16.71
C VAL A 105 6.73 -2.97 16.22
N LEU A 106 6.09 -1.91 16.73
CA LEU A 106 6.26 -0.54 16.23
C LEU A 106 7.58 0.16 16.61
N PRO A 107 8.20 -0.09 17.78
CA PRO A 107 9.50 0.49 18.13
C PRO A 107 10.62 0.14 17.14
N VAL A 108 10.64 -1.08 16.60
CA VAL A 108 11.69 -1.54 15.68
C VAL A 108 11.72 -0.75 14.37
N PRO A 109 10.64 -0.66 13.57
CA PRO A 109 10.66 0.13 12.35
C PRO A 109 10.83 1.62 12.63
N ARG A 110 10.36 2.13 13.78
CA ARG A 110 10.62 3.52 14.18
C ARG A 110 12.11 3.78 14.39
N TYR A 111 12.77 2.92 15.17
CA TYR A 111 14.21 3.01 15.43
C TYR A 111 15.01 2.87 14.13
N CYS A 112 14.70 1.87 13.30
CA CYS A 112 15.38 1.70 12.01
C CYS A 112 15.21 2.92 11.10
N LEU A 113 14.03 3.56 11.06
CA LEU A 113 13.83 4.79 10.30
C LEU A 113 14.70 5.93 10.82
N GLN A 114 14.78 6.11 12.14
CA GLN A 114 15.56 7.20 12.73
C GLN A 114 17.06 7.00 12.47
N GLU A 115 17.55 5.81 12.79
CA GLU A 115 18.97 5.46 12.71
C GLU A 115 19.48 5.49 11.26
N TYR A 116 18.82 4.77 10.36
CA TYR A 116 19.30 4.66 8.98
C TYR A 116 18.95 5.88 8.12
N SER A 117 18.00 6.73 8.52
CA SER A 117 17.74 8.01 7.83
C SER A 117 18.51 9.18 8.43
N GLN A 118 19.29 8.95 9.50
CA GLN A 118 20.02 9.99 10.24
C GLN A 118 19.11 11.17 10.64
N CYS A 119 17.86 10.87 10.99
CA CYS A 119 16.83 11.87 11.22
C CYS A 119 16.14 11.58 12.57
N PRO A 120 16.05 12.57 13.48
CA PRO A 120 15.42 12.35 14.78
C PRO A 120 13.93 12.05 14.64
N SER A 121 13.28 12.54 13.58
CA SER A 121 11.88 12.27 13.29
C SER A 121 11.71 11.08 12.34
N PRO A 122 10.98 10.01 12.72
CA PRO A 122 10.67 8.90 11.82
C PRO A 122 9.64 9.28 10.73
N LEU A 123 8.93 10.40 10.90
CA LEU A 123 7.90 10.87 9.96
C LEU A 123 8.50 11.43 8.67
N LEU A 124 9.61 12.15 8.77
CA LEU A 124 10.22 12.82 7.62
C LEU A 124 10.66 11.84 6.53
N PRO A 125 11.39 10.73 6.80
CA PRO A 125 11.71 9.75 5.77
C PRO A 125 10.46 9.01 5.23
N LEU A 126 9.38 8.91 6.01
CA LEU A 126 8.13 8.33 5.53
C LEU A 126 7.44 9.25 4.52
N LEU A 127 7.27 10.53 4.86
CA LEU A 127 6.53 11.51 4.06
C LEU A 127 7.33 12.04 2.86
N PHE A 128 8.64 12.20 3.01
CA PHE A 128 9.50 12.84 2.01
C PHE A 128 10.43 11.82 1.35
N PRO A 129 10.22 11.47 0.07
CA PRO A 129 11.12 10.58 -0.68
C PRO A 129 12.59 11.01 -0.67
N GLU A 130 12.85 12.32 -0.54
CA GLU A 130 14.15 12.96 -0.51
C GLU A 130 14.95 12.58 0.75
N ARG A 131 14.26 12.27 1.85
CA ARG A 131 14.88 11.90 3.15
C ARG A 131 15.14 10.39 3.27
N ARG A 132 14.80 9.60 2.25
CA ARG A 132 14.97 8.13 2.27
C ARG A 132 16.37 7.74 1.78
N THR A 133 17.21 7.30 2.70
CA THR A 133 18.57 6.82 2.42
C THR A 133 18.56 5.49 1.64
N PRO A 134 19.65 5.15 0.90
CA PRO A 134 19.72 3.90 0.15
C PRO A 134 19.59 2.66 1.05
N VAL A 135 20.08 2.74 2.29
CA VAL A 135 19.98 1.65 3.27
C VAL A 135 18.53 1.35 3.62
N VAL A 136 17.73 2.37 3.95
CA VAL A 136 16.31 2.18 4.28
C VAL A 136 15.51 1.71 3.06
N LYS A 137 15.85 2.20 1.85
CA LYS A 137 15.24 1.74 0.60
C LYS A 137 15.53 0.27 0.28
N ALA A 138 16.69 -0.25 0.71
CA ALA A 138 17.07 -1.64 0.50
C ALA A 138 16.30 -2.62 1.40
N LEU A 139 15.80 -2.16 2.55
CA LEU A 139 15.01 -2.96 3.46
C LEU A 139 13.59 -3.22 2.91
N SER A 140 13.27 -4.51 2.75
CA SER A 140 12.04 -4.98 2.08
C SER A 140 10.74 -4.44 2.70
N CYS A 141 10.68 -4.34 4.02
CA CYS A 141 9.49 -3.85 4.74
C CYS A 141 9.23 -2.36 4.43
N PHE A 142 10.27 -1.52 4.48
CA PHE A 142 10.16 -0.09 4.21
C PHE A 142 9.82 0.22 2.77
N LYS A 143 10.27 -0.60 1.81
CA LYS A 143 9.85 -0.46 0.42
C LYS A 143 8.32 -0.51 0.25
N SER A 144 7.65 -1.38 1.00
CA SER A 144 6.18 -1.48 0.97
C SER A 144 5.52 -0.31 1.71
N PHE A 145 6.10 0.12 2.83
CA PHE A 145 5.61 1.28 3.57
C PHE A 145 5.70 2.54 2.72
N PHE A 146 6.85 2.83 2.12
CA PHE A 146 7.04 3.97 1.24
C PHE A 146 6.09 3.95 0.06
N ARG A 147 5.95 2.83 -0.64
CA ARG A 147 4.97 2.71 -1.73
C ARG A 147 3.55 2.99 -1.25
N THR A 148 3.20 2.53 -0.05
CA THR A 148 1.88 2.77 0.53
C THR A 148 1.70 4.25 0.83
N VAL A 149 2.66 4.89 1.50
CA VAL A 149 2.63 6.33 1.82
C VAL A 149 2.58 7.17 0.53
N ASP A 150 3.40 6.84 -0.47
CA ASP A 150 3.45 7.55 -1.76
C ASP A 150 2.13 7.43 -2.54
N SER A 151 1.35 6.36 -2.30
CA SER A 151 0.03 6.21 -2.90
C SER A 151 -1.07 6.97 -2.15
N LEU A 152 -0.80 7.41 -0.92
CA LEU A 152 -1.71 8.26 -0.17
C LEU A 152 -1.54 9.70 -0.67
N GLN A 153 -2.64 10.32 -1.07
CA GLN A 153 -2.69 11.76 -1.32
C GLN A 153 -2.77 12.48 0.02
N LEU A 154 -1.65 12.52 0.75
CA LEU A 154 -1.56 13.23 2.03
C LEU A 154 -1.45 14.73 1.78
N ASP A 155 -2.39 15.48 2.31
CA ASP A 155 -2.31 16.95 2.35
C ASP A 155 -1.59 17.37 3.65
N ILE A 156 -0.53 18.16 3.51
CA ILE A 156 0.27 18.61 4.64
C ILE A 156 -0.28 19.97 5.05
N ASN A 157 -0.87 20.04 6.24
CA ASN A 157 -1.27 21.33 6.78
C ASN A 157 -0.04 22.12 7.26
N TRP A 158 0.39 23.08 6.44
CA TRP A 158 1.56 23.91 6.71
C TRP A 158 1.37 24.86 7.90
N SER A 159 0.13 25.13 8.33
CA SER A 159 -0.14 26.02 9.47
C SER A 159 0.27 25.45 10.82
N ASP A 160 0.34 24.11 10.92
CA ASP A 160 0.62 23.39 12.17
C ASP A 160 2.11 23.08 12.38
N ILE A 161 3.00 23.55 11.47
CA ILE A 161 4.40 23.15 11.48
C ILE A 161 5.18 23.96 12.53
N ASN A 162 5.76 23.25 13.50
CA ASN A 162 6.67 23.83 14.48
C ASN A 162 7.98 24.28 13.80
N VAL A 163 8.54 25.42 14.21
CA VAL A 163 9.83 25.98 13.75
C VAL A 163 10.96 24.94 13.81
N SER A 164 11.01 24.10 14.84
CA SER A 164 12.01 23.03 14.95
C SER A 164 11.88 21.96 13.86
N LEU A 165 10.69 21.77 13.30
CA LEU A 165 10.40 20.81 12.24
C LEU A 165 10.74 21.41 10.86
N VAL A 166 10.66 22.73 10.71
CA VAL A 166 11.03 23.45 9.48
C VAL A 166 12.49 23.25 9.10
N ALA A 167 13.40 23.27 10.08
CA ALA A 167 14.83 23.04 9.84
C ALA A 167 15.14 21.64 9.26
N GLU A 168 14.26 20.68 9.52
CA GLU A 168 14.42 19.28 9.10
C GLU A 168 13.66 18.98 7.79
N LEU A 169 12.86 19.91 7.27
CA LEU A 169 12.16 19.74 6.00
C LEU A 169 13.13 19.81 4.80
N PRO A 170 12.90 19.06 3.73
CA PRO A 170 13.66 19.25 2.49
C PRO A 170 13.42 20.66 1.93
N LEU A 171 14.50 21.40 1.66
CA LEU A 171 14.42 22.76 1.13
C LEU A 171 13.67 22.83 -0.21
N THR A 172 13.71 21.77 -1.01
CA THR A 172 12.97 21.65 -2.28
C THR A 172 11.45 21.74 -2.14
N ARG A 173 10.91 21.47 -0.94
CA ARG A 173 9.47 21.56 -0.64
C ARG A 173 9.06 22.89 0.00
N VAL A 174 10.02 23.58 0.62
CA VAL A 174 9.79 24.89 1.25
C VAL A 174 9.98 26.02 0.23
N CYS A 175 10.99 25.89 -0.62
CA CYS A 175 11.22 26.77 -1.75
C CYS A 175 11.03 25.95 -3.04
N PRO A 176 9.82 25.92 -3.63
CA PRO A 176 9.68 25.36 -4.97
C PRO A 176 10.60 26.15 -5.89
N VAL A 177 11.62 25.48 -6.44
CA VAL A 177 12.51 26.09 -7.43
C VAL A 177 11.60 26.52 -8.57
N VAL A 178 11.52 27.84 -8.79
CA VAL A 178 10.87 28.41 -9.96
C VAL A 178 11.78 28.06 -11.13
N GLU A 179 11.56 26.92 -11.76
CA GLU A 179 12.17 26.61 -13.05
C GLU A 179 11.60 27.61 -14.07
N GLN A 180 12.47 28.52 -14.53
CA GLN A 180 12.26 29.38 -15.70
C GLN A 180 12.60 28.61 -16.98
#